data_AF-A0A958RK65-F1
#
_entry.id   AF-A0A958RK65-F1
#
_cell.length_a   1.000
_cell.length_b   1.000
_cell.length_c   1.000
_cell.angle_alpha   90.00
_cell.angle_beta   90.00
_cell.angle_gamma   90.00
#
_symmetry.space_group_name_H-M   'P 1'
#
loop_
_entity.id
_entity.type
_entity.pdbx_description
1 polymer ?
#
loop_
_entity_poly.entity_id
_entity_poly.type
_entity_poly.pdbx_seq_one_letter_code
_entity_poly.pdbx_strand_id
1 'polypeptide(L)' 'MVSVRDMKDDHYAFDEDHYALIGKNSKIMYQLGDEVVVKVKNTDLVKKHLDFTLIGKHQED' A
#
# COMPACT_ATOMS: atom_id res chain seq x y z
N MET A 1 9.30 0.20 -2.29
CA MET A 1 8.36 1.17 -1.68
C MET A 1 7.07 1.16 -2.47
N VAL A 2 5.93 1.24 -1.80
CA VAL A 2 4.62 1.52 -2.44
C VAL A 2 4.34 3.01 -2.23
N SER A 3 4.10 3.73 -3.31
CA SER A 3 3.72 5.15 -3.23
C SER A 3 2.20 5.27 -3.10
N VAL A 4 1.71 6.04 -2.12
CA VAL A 4 0.28 6.34 -1.97
C VAL A 4 -0.30 6.99 -3.23
N ARG A 5 0.53 7.70 -4.00
CA ARG A 5 0.12 8.32 -5.28
C ARG A 5 -0.22 7.31 -6.38
N ASP A 6 0.31 6.09 -6.27
CA ASP A 6 0.02 5.01 -7.21
C ASP A 6 -1.27 4.26 -6.85
N MET A 7 -1.82 4.46 -5.66
CA MET A 7 -3.08 3.87 -5.18
C MET A 7 -4.27 4.70 -5.68
N LYS A 8 -4.61 4.52 -6.96
CA LYS A 8 -5.68 5.28 -7.65
C LYS A 8 -7.08 4.68 -7.49
N ASP A 9 -7.17 3.55 -6.80
CA ASP A 9 -8.40 2.83 -6.50
C ASP A 9 -9.28 3.57 -5.49
N ASP A 10 -8.67 4.31 -4.55
CA ASP A 10 -9.40 5.06 -3.53
C ASP A 10 -8.62 6.30 -3.04
N HIS A 11 -9.30 7.17 -2.30
CA HIS A 11 -8.67 8.27 -1.57
C HIS A 11 -8.30 7.80 -0.17
N TYR A 12 -7.01 7.57 0.05
CA TYR A 12 -6.49 7.15 1.35
C TYR A 12 -6.17 8.36 2.24
N ALA A 13 -6.65 8.33 3.49
CA ALA A 13 -6.29 9.26 4.54
C ALA A 13 -5.36 8.58 5.54
N PHE A 14 -4.36 9.31 6.03
CA PHE A 14 -3.46 8.82 7.06
C PHE A 14 -4.05 9.10 8.45
N ASP A 15 -4.21 8.04 9.24
CA ASP A 15 -4.63 8.07 10.64
C ASP A 15 -3.38 7.93 11.51
N GLU A 16 -3.02 9.02 12.20
CA GLU A 16 -1.81 9.10 13.03
C GLU A 16 -1.93 8.29 14.33
N ASP A 17 -3.14 8.15 14.87
CA ASP A 17 -3.38 7.43 16.13
C ASP A 17 -3.13 5.92 15.93
N HIS A 18 -3.54 5.39 14.78
CA HIS A 18 -3.41 3.98 14.44
C HIS A 18 -2.23 3.68 13.50
N TYR A 19 -1.49 4.70 13.05
CA TYR A 19 -0.45 4.57 12.02
C TYR A 19 -0.94 3.78 10.79
N ALA A 20 -2.14 4.11 10.32
CA ALA A 20 -2.83 3.38 9.27
C ALA A 20 -3.28 4.29 8.12
N LEU A 21 -3.33 3.73 6.91
CA LEU A 21 -3.94 4.37 5.75
C LEU A 21 -5.36 3.83 5.56
N ILE A 22 -6.36 4.71 5.64
CA ILE A 22 -7.78 4.36 5.56
C ILE A 22 -8.36 4.90 4.26
N GLY A 23 -8.85 4.00 3.41
CA GLY A 23 -9.58 4.34 2.19
C GLY A 23 -10.92 4.98 2.50
N LYS A 24 -11.22 6.14 1.91
CA LYS A 24 -12.47 6.87 2.16
C LYS A 24 -13.70 6.11 1.65
N ASN A 25 -13.63 5.55 0.44
CA ASN A 25 -14.76 4.88 -0.20
C ASN A 25 -14.79 3.38 0.11
N SER A 26 -13.64 2.72 0.04
CA SER A 26 -13.49 1.28 0.24
C SER A 26 -13.51 0.88 1.72
N LYS A 27 -13.20 1.81 2.62
CA LYS A 27 -12.95 1.55 4.06
C LYS A 27 -11.82 0.55 4.32
N ILE A 28 -11.01 0.25 3.30
CA ILE A 28 -9.84 -0.63 3.45
C ILE A 28 -8.80 0.10 4.29
N MET A 29 -8.32 -0.57 5.32
CA MET A 29 -7.25 -0.10 6.18
C MET A 29 -5.97 -0.88 5.87
N TYR A 30 -4.90 -0.14 5.59
CA TYR A 30 -3.54 -0.66 5.49
C TYR A 30 -2.74 -0.17 6.68
N GLN A 31 -2.30 -1.09 7.54
CA GLN A 31 -1.42 -0.81 8.66
C GLN A 31 -0.10 -1.56 8.55
N LEU A 32 0.87 -1.16 9.35
CA LEU A 32 2.11 -1.92 9.49
C LEU A 32 1.79 -3.32 10.04
N GLY A 33 2.33 -4.35 9.37
CA GLY A 33 2.11 -5.75 9.72
C GLY A 33 1.04 -6.45 8.88
N ASP A 34 0.30 -5.73 8.04
CA ASP A 34 -0.64 -6.34 7.11
C ASP A 34 0.05 -7.11 5.98
N GLU A 35 -0.48 -8.28 5.67
CA GLU A 35 -0.12 -9.01 4.45
C GLU A 35 -0.85 -8.42 3.23
N VAL A 36 -0.07 -8.10 2.20
CA VAL A 36 -0.56 -7.46 0.98
C VAL A 36 0.05 -8.09 -0.26
N VAL A 37 -0.69 -8.04 -1.35
CA VAL A 37 -0.21 -8.49 -2.66
C VAL A 37 0.31 -7.28 -3.43
N VAL A 38 1.56 -7.38 -3.87
CA VAL A 38 2.24 -6.33 -4.62
C VAL A 38 2.81 -6.84 -5.93
N LYS A 39 2.91 -5.95 -6.91
CA LYS A 39 3.61 -6.21 -8.17
C LYS A 39 4.86 -5.35 -8.24
N VAL A 40 5.98 -5.94 -8.67
CA VAL A 40 7.23 -5.19 -8.92
C VAL A 40 6.98 -4.18 -10.05
N LYS A 41 7.19 -2.90 -9.75
CA LYS A 41 7.05 -1.79 -10.70
C LYS A 41 8.38 -1.44 -11.34
N ASN A 42 9.43 -1.31 -10.53
CA ASN A 42 10.77 -0.97 -10.99
C ASN A 42 11.82 -1.51 -10.01
N THR A 43 13.04 -1.70 -10.51
CA THR A 43 14.18 -2.15 -9.72
C THR A 43 15.38 -1.24 -9.96
N ASP A 44 15.94 -0.67 -8.88
CA ASP A 44 17.19 0.08 -8.89
C ASP A 44 18.25 -0.73 -8.14
N LEU A 45 19.12 -1.39 -8.92
CA LEU A 45 20.17 -2.25 -8.38
C LEU A 45 21.30 -1.46 -7.70
N VAL A 46 21.54 -0.21 -8.12
CA VAL A 46 22.60 0.62 -7.55
C VAL A 46 22.23 1.06 -6.15
N LYS A 47 20.97 1.49 -5.97
CA LYS A 47 20.43 1.86 -4.65
C LYS A 47 19.92 0.67 -3.85
N LYS A 48 19.87 -0.53 -4.45
CA LYS A 48 19.23 -1.73 -3.89
C LYS A 48 17.78 -1.48 -3.48
N HIS A 49 17.07 -0.69 -4.27
CA HIS A 49 15.68 -0.30 -4.02
C HIS A 49 14.75 -0.99 -5.02
N LEU A 50 13.60 -1.44 -4.51
CA LEU A 50 12.53 -1.99 -5.33
C LEU A 50 11.30 -1.11 -5.15
N ASP A 51 10.68 -0.71 -6.25
CA ASP A 51 9.40 -0.01 -6.25
C ASP A 51 8.28 -0.98 -6.59
N PHE A 52 7.14 -0.80 -5.92
CA PHE A 52 6.02 -1.72 -5.98
C PHE A 52 4.73 -0.98 -6.28
N THR A 53 3.84 -1.65 -7.02
CA THR A 53 2.45 -1.27 -7.16
C THR A 53 1.60 -2.16 -6.25
N LEU A 54 0.74 -1.55 -5.43
CA LEU A 54 -0.21 -2.28 -4.60
C LEU A 54 -1.32 -2.87 -5.47
N ILE A 55 -1.55 -4.18 -5.33
CA ILE A 55 -2.65 -4.88 -6.03
C ILE A 55 -3.86 -5.03 -5.10
N GLY A 56 -3.63 -5.23 -3.81
CA GLY A 56 -4.68 -5.28 -2.79
C GLY A 56 -4.20 -5.96 -1.51
N LYS A 57 -5.09 -6.02 -0.52
CA LYS A 57 -4.90 -6.78 0.71
C LYS A 57 -5.32 -8.24 0.49
N HIS A 58 -4.57 -9.19 1.01
CA HIS A 58 -5.01 -10.59 1.04
C HIS A 58 -6.14 -10.68 2.08
N GLN A 59 -7.37 -11.02 1.66
CA GLN A 59 -8.42 -11.40 2.60
C GLN A 59 -8.26 -12.89 2.87
N GLU A 60 -7.81 -13.23 4.09
CA GLU A 60 -8.06 -14.56 4.64
C GLU A 60 -9.55 -14.61 5.01
N ASP A 61 -10.30 -15.48 4.32
CA ASP A 61 -11.63 -15.94 4.76
C ASP A 61 -11.51 -16.91 5.94
#